data_AF-A0A1I1S8S9-F1
#
_entry.id   AF-A0A1I1S8S9-F1
#
_cell.length_a   1.000
_cell.length_b   1.000
_cell.length_c   1.000
_cell.angle_alpha   90.00
_cell.angle_beta   90.00
_cell.angle_gamma   90.00
#
_symmetry.space_group_name_H-M   'P 1'
#
loop_
_entity.id
_entity.type
_entity.pdbx_description
1 polymer ?
#
loop_
_entity_poly.entity_id
_entity_poly.type
_entity_poly.pdbx_seq_one_letter_code
_entity_poly.pdbx_strand_id
1 'polypeptide(L)' 'MIEMDEDYTRVPGLYGAWDVGMLLEAGRRYRIEDGGRTDDGQALFMVFRRQESGAVR' A
#
# COMPACT_ATOMS: atom_id res chain seq x y z
N MET A 1 -14.78 17.55 -6.38
CA MET A 1 -14.68 16.10 -6.15
C MET A 1 -13.20 15.79 -6.00
N ILE A 2 -12.70 15.76 -4.76
CA ILE A 2 -11.41 15.19 -4.40
C ILE A 2 -11.72 14.49 -3.07
N GLU A 3 -11.89 13.17 -3.10
CA GLU A 3 -11.93 12.38 -1.87
C GLU A 3 -10.53 12.52 -1.27
N MET A 4 -10.41 13.25 -0.16
CA MET A 4 -9.15 13.37 0.54
C MET A 4 -8.80 11.97 1.06
N ASP A 5 -7.62 11.48 0.69
CA ASP A 5 -7.08 10.12 0.98
C ASP A 5 -6.79 9.92 2.48
N GLU A 6 -7.54 10.58 3.37
CA GLU A 6 -7.33 10.66 4.83
C GLU A 6 -7.44 9.30 5.52
N ASP A 7 -8.02 8.30 4.83
CA ASP A 7 -8.15 6.94 5.32
C ASP A 7 -6.93 6.04 5.02
N TYR A 8 -5.94 6.44 4.21
CA TYR A 8 -4.82 5.56 3.84
C TYR A 8 -3.53 5.93 4.58
N THR A 9 -2.94 4.96 5.26
CA THR A 9 -1.63 5.10 5.92
C THR A 9 -0.56 4.36 5.13
N ARG A 10 0.57 5.03 4.92
CA ARG A 10 1.72 4.45 4.23
C ARG A 10 2.31 3.30 5.07
N VAL A 11 2.45 2.14 4.43
CA VAL A 11 3.24 1.04 4.97
C VAL A 11 4.72 1.36 4.73
N PRO A 12 5.60 1.28 5.75
CA PRO A 12 7.00 1.64 5.60
C PRO A 12 7.70 0.80 4.53
N GLY A 13 8.51 1.44 3.66
CA GLY A 13 9.36 0.74 2.70
C GLY A 13 8.92 0.82 1.23
N LEU A 14 9.67 0.08 0.41
CA LEU A 14 9.44 -0.15 -1.01
C LEU A 14 9.47 -1.66 -1.24
N TYR A 15 8.51 -2.18 -1.99
CA TYR A 15 8.26 -3.61 -2.09
C TYR A 15 8.39 -4.08 -3.54
N GLY A 16 9.00 -5.24 -3.76
CA GLY A 16 8.90 -5.92 -5.05
C GLY A 16 7.49 -6.50 -5.24
N ALA A 17 7.15 -6.89 -6.47
CA ALA A 17 5.84 -7.47 -6.78
C ALA A 17 5.50 -8.70 -5.91
N TRP A 18 6.50 -9.57 -5.67
CA TRP A 18 6.33 -10.76 -4.84
C TRP A 18 6.16 -10.44 -3.35
N ASP A 19 6.87 -9.43 -2.83
CA ASP A 19 6.75 -8.99 -1.44
C ASP A 19 5.38 -8.38 -1.16
N VAL A 20 4.84 -7.60 -2.12
CA VAL A 20 3.48 -7.06 -2.00
C VAL A 20 2.50 -8.20 -1.80
N GLY A 21 2.56 -9.27 -2.60
CA GLY A 21 1.66 -10.42 -2.45
C GLY A 21 1.70 -11.06 -1.05
N MET A 22 2.86 -11.07 -0.39
CA MET A 22 3.01 -11.60 0.97
C MET A 22 2.59 -10.60 2.06
N LEU A 23 2.63 -9.30 1.76
CA LEU A 23 2.26 -8.22 2.68
C LEU A 23 0.73 -8.06 2.85
N LEU A 24 -0.06 -8.41 1.82
CA LEU A 24 -1.50 -8.19 1.82
C LEU A 24 -2.21 -9.15 2.79
N GLU A 25 -2.88 -8.58 3.78
CA GLU A 25 -3.73 -9.33 4.71
C GLU A 25 -5.18 -9.37 4.19
N ALA A 26 -5.83 -10.53 4.33
CA ALA A 26 -7.22 -10.69 3.94
C ALA A 26 -8.15 -9.74 4.71
N GLY A 27 -9.20 -9.26 4.03
CA GLY A 27 -10.19 -8.35 4.62
C GLY A 27 -9.74 -6.89 4.72
N ARG A 28 -8.54 -6.55 4.23
CA ARG A 28 -8.03 -5.18 4.21
C ARG A 28 -8.04 -4.61 2.80
N ARG A 29 -8.12 -3.27 2.73
CA ARG A 29 -8.02 -2.51 1.48
C ARG A 29 -6.66 -1.86 1.40
N TYR A 30 -6.03 -2.00 0.26
CA TYR A 30 -4.71 -1.47 -0.02
C TYR A 30 -4.73 -0.66 -1.31
N ARG A 31 -3.90 0.37 -1.33
CA ARG A 31 -3.55 1.15 -2.52
C ARG A 31 -2.07 0.91 -2.80
N ILE A 32 -1.76 0.59 -4.05
CA ILE A 32 -0.40 0.30 -4.51
C ILE A 32 -0.06 1.37 -5.54
N GLU A 33 1.09 2.01 -5.36
CA GLU A 33 1.60 3.05 -6.26
C GLU A 33 3.02 2.73 -6.74
N ASP A 34 3.42 3.34 -7.85
CA ASP A 34 4.78 3.26 -8.36
C ASP A 34 5.75 3.86 -7.35
N GLY A 35 6.73 3.06 -6.92
CA GLY A 35 7.81 3.45 -6.03
C GLY A 35 9.14 3.64 -6.75
N GLY A 36 9.14 3.64 -8.08
CA GLY A 36 10.33 3.66 -8.92
C GLY A 36 10.90 2.27 -9.23
N ARG A 37 12.19 2.26 -9.57
CA ARG A 37 12.93 1.06 -9.97
C ARG A 37 14.31 1.07 -9.33
N THR A 38 14.84 -0.11 -9.05
CA THR A 38 16.26 -0.32 -8.74
C THR A 38 17.13 -0.08 -9.98
N ASP A 39 18.45 0.03 -9.80
CA ASP A 39 19.41 0.24 -10.90
C ASP A 39 19.40 -0.88 -11.95
N ASP A 40 19.05 -2.11 -11.56
CA ASP A 40 18.88 -3.25 -12.47
C ASP A 40 17.48 -3.30 -13.13
N GLY A 41 16.63 -2.31 -12.86
CA GLY A 41 15.33 -2.12 -13.51
C GLY A 41 14.15 -2.83 -12.84
N GLN A 42 14.37 -3.52 -11.71
CA GLN A 42 13.29 -4.15 -10.96
C GLN A 42 12.32 -3.08 -10.43
N ALA A 43 11.02 -3.28 -10.68
CA ALA A 43 9.98 -2.37 -10.22
C ALA A 43 9.76 -2.49 -8.71
N LEU A 44 9.62 -1.34 -8.06
CA LEU A 44 9.30 -1.21 -6.65
C LEU A 44 7.97 -0.49 -6.48
N PHE A 45 7.29 -0.82 -5.38
CA PHE A 45 5.95 -0.32 -5.11
C PHE A 45 5.88 0.31 -3.72
N MET A 46 5.18 1.43 -3.63
CA MET A 46 4.71 1.98 -2.36
C MET A 46 3.35 1.37 -2.03
N VAL A 47 3.18 0.92 -0.78
CA VAL A 47 1.94 0.31 -0.33
C VAL A 47 1.31 1.20 0.74
N PHE A 48 0.02 1.45 0.60
CA PHE A 48 -0.80 2.16 1.57
C PHE A 48 -1.93 1.24 2.01
N ARG A 49 -2.19 1.19 3.32
CA ARG A 49 -3.28 0.42 3.90
C ARG A 49 -4.38 1.37 4.35
N ARG A 50 -5.63 1.06 4.03
CA ARG A 50 -6.77 1.79 4.58
C ARG A 50 -6.83 1.54 6.08
N GLN A 51 -6.79 2.59 6.89
CA GLN A 51 -7.24 2.53 8.28
C GLN A 51 -8.70 2.10 8.25
N GLU A 52 -9.00 0.96 8.87
CA GLU A 52 -10.39 0.72 9.21
C GLU A 52 -10.72 1.73 10.30
N SER A 53 -11.51 2.74 9.94
CA SER A 53 -12.18 3.58 10.93
C SER A 53 -12.94 2.60 11.81
N GLY A 54 -12.43 2.38 13.03
CA GLY A 54 -12.96 1.35 13.91
C GLY A 54 -14.46 1.56 14.06
N ALA A 55 -15.25 0.64 13.53
CA ALA A 55 -16.57 0.40 14.05
C ALA A 55 -16.38 -0.13 15.46
N VAL A 56 -16.18 0.79 16.42
CA VAL A 56 -16.48 0.55 17.82
C VAL A 56 -17.96 0.21 17.84
N ARG A 57 -18.24 -1.09 17.92
CA ARG A 57 -19.54 -1.61 18.32
C ARG A 57 -19.72 -1.43 19.81
#